data_AF-A0A662AMM1-F1
#
_entry.id   AF-A0A662AMM1-F1
#
_cell.length_a   1.000
_cell.length_b   1.000
_cell.length_c   1.000
_cell.angle_alpha   90.00
_cell.angle_beta   90.00
_cell.angle_gamma   90.00
#
_symmetry.space_group_name_H-M   'P 1'
#
loop_
_entity.id
_entity.type
_entity.pdbx_description
1 polymer ?
#
loop_
_entity_poly.entity_id
_entity_poly.type
_entity_poly.pdbx_seq_one_letter_code
_entity_poly.pdbx_strand_id
1 'polypeptide(L)'
;FTKSLKVSIEHRGSIFTDSGIQLSSFAERPDWISSVAIWYQSNPTTIKETLPPAEDRIAPYELIASKDLDIRANPKIGLKKSKDGFTFTPMTPDASIEFDFTIEKAGRYQISAAITYTLFSGLYQAYLDDKPIGKVMDLYISGNDVLWKNFDLHNLSPGKHTLRFEGKGASPNTRSMAPPAYYFGMDYLILLRLEDMEGYHEALKKLSKK
;
A
#
# COMPACT_ATOMS: atom_id res chain seq x y z
N PHE A 1 -0.40 37.52 -16.83
CA PHE A 1 -1.31 37.04 -15.76
C PHE A 1 -1.52 38.15 -14.75
N THR A 2 -2.77 38.60 -14.52
CA THR A 2 -3.06 39.73 -13.61
C THR A 2 -3.80 39.34 -12.33
N LYS A 3 -4.12 38.05 -12.11
CA LYS A 3 -4.85 37.60 -10.91
C LYS A 3 -4.30 36.34 -10.23
N SER A 4 -4.19 35.20 -10.91
CA SER A 4 -3.62 33.98 -10.32
C SER A 4 -3.16 32.97 -11.37
N LEU A 5 -2.36 32.00 -10.92
CA LEU A 5 -2.02 30.76 -11.63
C LEU A 5 -2.58 29.58 -10.83
N LYS A 6 -3.09 28.56 -11.53
CA LYS A 6 -3.46 27.29 -10.91
C LYS A 6 -2.31 26.31 -11.10
N VAL A 7 -1.79 25.79 -10.00
CA VAL A 7 -0.81 24.70 -9.99
C VAL A 7 -1.54 23.43 -9.57
N SER A 8 -1.35 22.36 -10.33
CA SER A 8 -1.75 21.00 -9.95
C SER A 8 -0.50 20.13 -9.93
N ILE A 9 -0.34 19.34 -8.87
CA ILE A 9 0.66 18.27 -8.82
C ILE A 9 -0.04 17.02 -9.31
N GLU A 10 0.50 16.39 -10.35
CA GLU A 10 -0.07 15.18 -10.94
C GLU A 10 0.80 13.96 -10.60
N HIS A 11 0.14 12.90 -10.12
CA HIS A 11 0.74 11.60 -9.76
C HIS A 11 0.35 10.48 -10.74
N ARG A 12 -0.19 10.86 -11.91
CA ARG A 12 -0.56 9.95 -12.99
C ARG A 12 0.30 10.19 -14.21
N GLY A 13 0.40 9.19 -15.08
CA GLY A 13 1.07 9.32 -16.36
C GLY A 13 1.02 8.05 -17.19
N SER A 14 1.80 8.06 -18.27
CA SER A 14 1.92 6.89 -19.14
C SER A 14 2.73 5.78 -18.48
N ILE A 15 2.25 4.55 -18.60
CA ILE A 15 2.95 3.33 -18.17
C ILE A 15 3.39 2.57 -19.41
N PHE A 16 4.65 2.13 -19.44
CA PHE A 16 5.22 1.36 -20.55
C PHE A 16 5.79 0.04 -20.05
N THR A 17 5.85 -0.96 -20.92
CA THR A 17 6.67 -2.17 -20.73
C THR A 17 8.16 -1.85 -20.94
N ASP A 18 9.03 -2.78 -20.54
CA ASP A 18 10.48 -2.68 -20.83
C ASP A 18 10.80 -2.67 -22.33
N SER A 19 9.90 -3.21 -23.16
CA SER A 19 9.96 -3.16 -24.62
C SER A 19 9.39 -1.86 -25.23
N GLY A 20 8.99 -0.90 -24.39
CA GLY A 20 8.48 0.41 -24.83
C GLY A 20 7.02 0.41 -25.31
N ILE A 21 6.25 -0.64 -25.02
CA ILE A 21 4.82 -0.70 -25.36
C ILE A 21 4.02 0.07 -24.31
N GLN A 22 3.18 1.02 -24.72
CA GLN A 22 2.34 1.79 -23.82
C GLN A 22 1.15 0.95 -23.31
N LEU A 23 1.11 0.70 -22.00
CA LEU A 23 0.04 -0.03 -21.33
C LEU A 23 -1.12 0.88 -20.91
N SER A 24 -0.81 2.12 -20.56
CA SER A 24 -1.79 3.16 -20.24
C SER A 24 -1.19 4.53 -20.55
N SER A 25 -2.03 5.49 -20.95
CA SER A 25 -1.63 6.89 -21.12
C SER A 25 -1.86 7.74 -19.87
N PHE A 26 -2.61 7.24 -18.89
CA PHE A 26 -3.04 8.01 -17.72
C PHE A 26 -3.42 7.09 -16.54
N ALA A 27 -2.42 6.49 -15.90
CA ALA A 27 -2.61 5.62 -14.73
C ALA A 27 -1.74 6.07 -13.54
N GLU A 28 -2.09 5.60 -12.34
CA GLU A 28 -1.26 5.80 -11.14
C GLU A 28 0.15 5.24 -11.36
N ARG A 29 1.15 6.04 -11.04
CA ARG A 29 2.54 5.66 -11.19
C ARG A 29 3.12 5.27 -9.83
N PRO A 30 3.77 4.09 -9.73
CA PRO A 30 4.37 3.65 -8.46
C PRO A 30 5.75 4.29 -8.19
N ASP A 31 6.32 5.03 -9.15
CA ASP A 31 7.60 5.71 -9.00
C ASP A 31 7.46 7.13 -8.43
N TRP A 32 8.50 7.60 -7.74
CA TRP A 32 8.55 8.91 -7.09
C TRP A 32 8.87 10.06 -8.05
N ILE A 33 8.23 10.06 -9.22
CA ILE A 33 8.20 11.23 -10.11
C ILE A 33 6.86 11.93 -9.93
N SER A 34 6.91 13.17 -9.46
CA SER A 34 5.82 14.13 -9.65
C SER A 34 6.16 15.03 -10.82
N SER A 35 5.19 15.27 -11.71
CA SER A 35 5.34 16.24 -12.79
C SER A 35 4.47 17.47 -12.53
N VAL A 36 4.95 18.62 -12.99
CA VAL A 36 4.21 19.89 -12.96
C VAL A 36 4.09 20.37 -14.40
N ALA A 37 2.86 20.45 -14.91
CA ALA A 37 2.59 21.01 -16.23
C ALA A 37 2.23 22.49 -16.13
N ILE A 38 2.97 23.35 -16.84
CA ILE A 38 2.65 24.78 -16.99
C ILE A 38 2.08 25.00 -18.39
N TRP A 39 0.77 25.29 -18.47
CA TRP A 39 0.01 25.36 -19.72
C TRP A 39 0.25 26.61 -20.59
N TYR A 40 1.29 27.40 -20.30
CA TYR A 40 1.53 28.71 -20.94
C TYR A 40 2.94 28.86 -21.50
N GLN A 41 3.60 27.75 -21.85
CA GLN A 41 4.90 27.81 -22.51
C GLN A 41 4.73 28.09 -24.01
N SER A 42 5.25 29.23 -24.44
CA SER A 42 5.54 29.47 -25.86
C SER A 42 6.87 28.79 -26.21
N ASN A 43 6.82 27.86 -27.16
CA ASN A 43 7.88 26.93 -27.59
C ASN A 43 8.09 25.72 -26.67
N PRO A 44 8.26 24.50 -27.25
CA PRO A 44 8.57 23.30 -26.47
C PRO A 44 9.94 23.47 -25.80
N THR A 45 9.98 23.31 -24.48
CA THR A 45 11.24 23.22 -23.73
C THR A 45 11.65 21.75 -23.67
N THR A 46 12.84 21.42 -24.13
CA THR A 46 13.39 20.07 -23.98
C THR A 46 14.03 19.92 -22.60
N ILE A 47 13.74 18.79 -21.93
CA ILE A 47 14.46 18.39 -20.73
C ILE A 47 15.85 17.93 -21.18
N LYS A 48 16.90 18.67 -20.83
CA LYS A 48 18.30 18.35 -21.18
C LYS A 48 18.94 17.37 -20.20
N GLU A 49 18.45 17.33 -18.97
CA GLU A 49 18.92 16.44 -17.92
C GLU A 49 18.31 15.05 -18.12
N THR A 50 19.13 14.01 -18.04
CA THR A 50 18.63 12.64 -18.03
C THR A 50 17.88 12.38 -16.73
N LEU A 51 16.70 11.76 -16.82
CA LEU A 51 16.01 11.30 -15.61
C LEU A 51 16.92 10.34 -14.83
N PRO A 52 16.90 10.38 -13.48
CA PRO A 52 17.57 9.36 -12.69
C PRO A 52 17.09 7.95 -13.10
N PRO A 53 17.95 6.92 -13.01
CA PRO A 53 17.57 5.52 -13.17
C PRO A 53 16.29 5.16 -12.39
N ALA A 54 15.52 4.20 -12.86
CA ALA A 54 14.27 3.81 -12.19
C ALA A 54 14.47 3.36 -10.74
N GLU A 55 15.58 2.66 -10.48
CA GLU A 55 16.00 2.23 -9.15
C GLU A 55 16.17 3.40 -8.15
N ASP A 56 16.72 4.52 -8.60
CA ASP A 56 16.89 5.74 -7.80
C ASP A 56 15.57 6.52 -7.61
N ARG A 57 14.50 6.09 -8.28
CA ARG A 57 13.18 6.71 -8.27
C ARG A 57 12.13 5.88 -7.55
N ILE A 58 12.51 4.75 -6.98
CA ILE A 58 11.62 3.88 -6.21
C ILE A 58 12.06 3.97 -4.75
N ALA A 59 11.10 4.03 -3.83
CA ALA A 59 11.43 3.97 -2.41
C ALA A 59 12.21 2.69 -2.10
N PRO A 60 13.14 2.70 -1.14
CA PRO A 60 13.77 1.49 -0.64
C PRO A 60 12.82 0.72 0.28
N TYR A 61 11.60 0.42 -0.17
CA TYR A 61 10.67 -0.42 0.56
C TYR A 61 11.11 -1.89 0.49
N GLU A 62 10.88 -2.62 1.57
CA GLU A 62 10.96 -4.07 1.61
C GLU A 62 9.59 -4.65 1.23
N LEU A 63 9.60 -5.65 0.35
CA LEU A 63 8.42 -6.44 -0.02
C LEU A 63 8.53 -7.83 0.60
N ILE A 64 7.63 -8.14 1.53
CA ILE A 64 7.51 -9.47 2.11
C ILE A 64 6.27 -10.13 1.51
N ALA A 65 6.47 -11.15 0.67
CA ALA A 65 5.37 -11.89 0.07
C ALA A 65 4.56 -12.63 1.15
N SER A 66 3.24 -12.69 0.99
CA SER A 66 2.36 -13.28 2.00
C SER A 66 2.66 -14.76 2.27
N LYS A 67 3.15 -15.50 1.26
CA LYS A 67 3.63 -16.89 1.42
C LYS A 67 4.79 -17.05 2.40
N ASP A 68 5.58 -16.00 2.62
CA ASP A 68 6.77 -16.00 3.47
C ASP A 68 6.48 -15.49 4.89
N LEU A 69 5.25 -15.05 5.16
CA LEU A 69 4.80 -14.62 6.48
C LEU A 69 4.28 -15.82 7.29
N ASP A 70 4.47 -15.78 8.61
CA ASP A 70 3.76 -16.70 9.50
C ASP A 70 2.32 -16.20 9.69
N ILE A 71 1.38 -16.95 9.11
CA ILE A 71 -0.06 -16.62 9.08
C ILE A 71 -0.83 -17.47 10.08
N ARG A 72 -1.60 -16.80 10.94
CA ARG A 72 -2.49 -17.39 11.94
C ARG A 72 -3.91 -16.83 11.73
N ALA A 73 -4.95 -17.62 11.97
CA ALA A 73 -6.33 -17.17 11.82
C ALA A 73 -7.22 -17.69 12.94
N ASN A 74 -8.23 -16.90 13.30
CA ASN A 74 -9.25 -17.26 14.27
C ASN A 74 -10.65 -16.91 13.74
N PRO A 75 -11.54 -17.89 13.52
CA PRO A 75 -11.27 -19.33 13.58
C PRO A 75 -10.27 -19.77 12.49
N LYS A 76 -9.64 -20.94 12.68
CA LYS A 76 -8.73 -21.51 11.66
C LYS A 76 -9.44 -21.93 10.37
N ILE A 77 -10.76 -22.10 10.42
CA ILE A 77 -11.56 -22.49 9.25
C ILE A 77 -11.49 -21.40 8.18
N GLY A 78 -11.47 -21.81 6.91
CA GLY A 78 -11.40 -20.88 5.79
C GLY A 78 -10.00 -20.42 5.40
N LEU A 79 -8.98 -20.61 6.26
CA LEU A 79 -7.58 -20.37 5.90
C LEU A 79 -7.01 -21.56 5.11
N LYS A 80 -6.56 -21.33 3.89
CA LYS A 80 -5.79 -22.30 3.09
C LYS A 80 -4.50 -21.64 2.60
N LYS A 81 -3.36 -22.20 2.98
CA LYS A 81 -2.04 -21.79 2.48
C LYS A 81 -1.68 -22.58 1.23
N SER A 82 -0.97 -21.96 0.29
CA SER A 82 -0.42 -22.59 -0.90
C SER A 82 1.02 -22.09 -1.13
N LYS A 83 1.69 -22.65 -2.14
CA LYS A 83 3.02 -22.17 -2.56
C LYS A 83 3.02 -20.72 -3.07
N ASP A 84 1.84 -20.23 -3.50
CA ASP A 84 1.67 -18.93 -4.13
C ASP A 84 1.08 -17.88 -3.16
N GLY A 85 0.75 -18.26 -1.91
CA GLY A 85 0.18 -17.35 -0.93
C GLY A 85 -0.84 -18.04 -0.01
N PHE A 86 -1.98 -17.37 0.23
CA PHE A 86 -3.07 -17.91 1.02
C PHE A 86 -4.43 -17.46 0.49
N THR A 87 -5.49 -18.14 0.94
CA THR A 87 -6.87 -17.68 0.84
C THR A 87 -7.50 -17.72 2.23
N PHE A 88 -8.28 -16.71 2.57
CA PHE A 88 -9.03 -16.66 3.83
C PHE A 88 -10.51 -16.36 3.57
N THR A 89 -11.35 -17.39 3.76
CA THR A 89 -12.80 -17.30 3.61
C THR A 89 -13.48 -17.82 4.88
N PRO A 90 -13.56 -17.01 5.94
CA PRO A 90 -13.92 -17.48 7.28
C PRO A 90 -15.40 -17.81 7.48
N MET A 91 -16.29 -17.33 6.60
CA MET A 91 -17.74 -17.51 6.72
C MET A 91 -18.38 -16.93 8.00
N THR A 92 -17.63 -16.19 8.82
CA THR A 92 -18.10 -15.48 10.02
C THR A 92 -17.61 -14.02 10.00
N PRO A 93 -18.46 -13.06 10.41
CA PRO A 93 -18.19 -11.62 10.26
C PRO A 93 -17.08 -11.06 11.15
N ASP A 94 -16.70 -11.76 12.21
CA ASP A 94 -15.78 -11.35 13.29
C ASP A 94 -14.44 -12.09 13.27
N ALA A 95 -14.17 -12.87 12.23
CA ALA A 95 -12.93 -13.62 12.10
C ALA A 95 -11.71 -12.72 11.98
N SER A 96 -10.57 -13.18 12.49
CA SER A 96 -9.29 -12.50 12.35
C SER A 96 -8.26 -13.34 11.60
N ILE A 97 -7.34 -12.64 10.94
CA ILE A 97 -6.12 -13.18 10.34
C ILE A 97 -4.94 -12.31 10.76
N GLU A 98 -3.84 -12.95 11.14
CA GLU A 98 -2.63 -12.36 11.68
C GLU A 98 -1.44 -12.75 10.80
N PHE A 99 -0.56 -11.77 10.58
CA PHE A 99 0.69 -11.91 9.84
C PHE A 99 1.83 -11.46 10.73
N ASP A 100 2.74 -12.38 11.04
CA ASP A 100 3.93 -12.05 11.80
C ASP A 100 5.10 -11.71 10.88
N PHE A 101 5.82 -10.65 11.22
CA PHE A 101 7.00 -10.17 10.50
C PHE A 101 8.09 -9.72 11.48
N THR A 102 9.32 -9.60 11.00
CA THR A 102 10.47 -9.21 11.82
C THR A 102 11.03 -7.88 11.34
N ILE A 103 11.32 -6.99 12.29
CA ILE A 103 12.04 -5.74 12.05
C ILE A 103 13.48 -5.93 12.51
N GLU A 104 14.44 -5.68 11.62
CA GLU A 104 15.87 -5.76 11.97
C GLU A 104 16.40 -4.50 12.64
N LYS A 105 15.94 -3.33 12.18
CA LYS A 105 16.44 -2.02 12.60
C LYS A 105 15.33 -1.20 13.19
N ALA A 106 15.56 -0.60 14.35
CA ALA A 106 14.63 0.38 14.90
C ALA A 106 14.42 1.55 13.92
N GLY A 107 13.21 2.08 13.84
CA GLY A 107 12.97 3.25 12.99
C GLY A 107 11.51 3.64 12.89
N ARG A 108 11.27 4.68 12.10
CA ARG A 108 9.92 5.11 11.71
C ARG A 108 9.58 4.46 10.38
N TYR A 109 8.66 3.51 10.42
CA TYR A 109 8.22 2.74 9.27
C TYR A 109 6.88 3.22 8.74
N GLN A 110 6.79 3.44 7.43
CA GLN A 110 5.51 3.39 6.75
C GLN A 110 5.14 1.92 6.54
N ILE A 111 3.99 1.51 7.07
CA ILE A 111 3.45 0.17 6.87
C ILE A 111 2.41 0.23 5.76
N SER A 112 2.47 -0.70 4.83
CA SER A 112 1.49 -0.85 3.75
C SER A 112 1.27 -2.32 3.40
N ALA A 113 0.19 -2.63 2.70
CA ALA A 113 -0.05 -3.96 2.17
C ALA A 113 -0.76 -3.91 0.81
N ALA A 114 -0.51 -4.89 -0.05
CA ALA A 114 -1.28 -5.13 -1.26
C ALA A 114 -2.47 -6.04 -0.92
N ILE A 115 -3.66 -5.45 -0.81
CA ILE A 115 -4.88 -6.12 -0.30
C ILE A 115 -5.87 -6.37 -1.43
N THR A 116 -6.49 -7.55 -1.45
CA THR A 116 -7.55 -7.90 -2.39
C THR A 116 -8.88 -7.25 -2.01
N TYR A 117 -9.46 -6.52 -2.96
CA TYR A 117 -10.81 -5.99 -2.90
C TYR A 117 -11.69 -6.80 -3.86
N THR A 118 -12.81 -7.35 -3.38
CA THR A 118 -13.67 -8.20 -4.21
C THR A 118 -15.10 -8.25 -3.68
N LEU A 119 -16.02 -8.76 -4.50
CA LEU A 119 -17.44 -8.92 -4.15
C LEU A 119 -17.71 -9.87 -2.97
N PHE A 120 -16.71 -10.65 -2.56
CA PHE A 120 -16.79 -11.58 -1.44
C PHE A 120 -16.18 -11.05 -0.14
N SER A 121 -15.49 -9.90 -0.19
CA SER A 121 -14.79 -9.35 0.96
C SER A 121 -15.73 -8.68 1.96
N GLY A 122 -15.29 -8.60 3.22
CA GLY A 122 -15.99 -7.93 4.30
C GLY A 122 -15.36 -6.60 4.71
N LEU A 123 -15.88 -6.06 5.81
CA LEU A 123 -15.25 -4.95 6.53
C LEU A 123 -14.13 -5.49 7.42
N TYR A 124 -12.98 -4.81 7.46
CA TYR A 124 -11.83 -5.23 8.27
C TYR A 124 -11.17 -4.05 9.00
N GLN A 125 -10.87 -4.21 10.30
CA GLN A 125 -10.01 -3.31 11.07
C GLN A 125 -8.60 -3.89 11.15
N ALA A 126 -7.59 -3.09 10.79
CA ALA A 126 -6.19 -3.46 10.97
C ALA A 126 -5.71 -3.11 12.39
N TYR A 127 -4.79 -3.92 12.92
CA TYR A 127 -4.09 -3.70 14.19
C TYR A 127 -2.61 -4.02 14.02
N LEU A 128 -1.76 -3.22 14.65
CA LEU A 128 -0.33 -3.45 14.78
C LEU A 128 -0.01 -3.65 16.25
N ASP A 129 0.52 -4.82 16.61
CA ASP A 129 0.80 -5.19 18.00
C ASP A 129 -0.38 -4.86 18.95
N ASP A 130 -1.55 -5.37 18.56
CA ASP A 130 -2.85 -5.18 19.23
C ASP A 130 -3.40 -3.75 19.31
N LYS A 131 -2.71 -2.77 18.73
CA LYS A 131 -3.21 -1.39 18.62
C LYS A 131 -3.91 -1.20 17.27
N PRO A 132 -5.15 -0.70 17.23
CA PRO A 132 -5.83 -0.45 15.98
C PRO A 132 -5.08 0.62 15.17
N ILE A 133 -4.88 0.36 13.88
CA ILE A 133 -4.25 1.31 12.94
C ILE A 133 -5.21 1.63 11.80
N GLY A 134 -5.32 2.91 11.46
CA GLY A 134 -6.27 3.38 10.46
C GLY A 134 -7.74 3.14 10.84
N LYS A 135 -8.63 3.33 9.86
CA LYS A 135 -10.07 3.11 10.00
C LYS A 135 -10.45 1.71 9.52
N VAL A 136 -11.62 1.23 9.92
CA VAL A 136 -12.27 0.06 9.32
C VAL A 136 -12.32 0.25 7.79
N MET A 137 -11.82 -0.73 7.07
CA MET A 137 -11.78 -0.75 5.61
C MET A 137 -12.97 -1.50 5.09
N ASP A 138 -13.64 -0.93 4.09
CA ASP A 138 -14.57 -1.68 3.25
C ASP A 138 -13.80 -2.27 2.07
N LEU A 139 -13.57 -3.59 2.11
CA LEU A 139 -12.83 -4.30 1.07
C LEU A 139 -13.75 -4.80 -0.06
N TYR A 140 -15.05 -4.48 -0.01
CA TYR A 140 -16.00 -4.86 -1.05
C TYR A 140 -15.92 -3.94 -2.26
N ILE A 141 -15.86 -4.53 -3.46
CA ILE A 141 -16.08 -3.86 -4.75
C ILE A 141 -16.87 -4.76 -5.69
N SER A 142 -17.49 -4.19 -6.73
CA SER A 142 -18.23 -4.96 -7.75
C SER A 142 -17.35 -5.83 -8.67
N GLY A 143 -16.03 -5.66 -8.61
CA GLY A 143 -15.05 -6.40 -9.42
C GLY A 143 -14.09 -7.21 -8.56
N ASN A 144 -12.85 -7.31 -9.02
CA ASN A 144 -11.73 -7.89 -8.27
C ASN A 144 -10.49 -7.06 -8.59
N ASP A 145 -9.81 -6.55 -7.56
CA ASP A 145 -8.61 -5.74 -7.70
C ASP A 145 -7.68 -5.95 -6.50
N VAL A 146 -6.39 -5.69 -6.68
CA VAL A 146 -5.40 -5.68 -5.60
C VAL A 146 -4.89 -4.26 -5.44
N LEU A 147 -5.22 -3.65 -4.32
CA LEU A 147 -4.90 -2.25 -4.07
C LEU A 147 -3.84 -2.11 -2.99
N TRP A 148 -2.90 -1.20 -3.23
CA TRP A 148 -1.94 -0.76 -2.22
C TRP A 148 -2.68 0.02 -1.14
N LYS A 149 -2.65 -0.50 0.09
CA LYS A 149 -3.20 0.16 1.26
C LYS A 149 -2.10 0.63 2.19
N ASN A 150 -2.11 1.91 2.51
CA ASN A 150 -1.22 2.53 3.50
C ASN A 150 -1.88 2.53 4.90
N PHE A 151 -1.09 2.18 5.92
CA PHE A 151 -1.50 2.13 7.32
C PHE A 151 -0.80 3.17 8.21
N ASP A 152 -0.29 4.24 7.60
CA ASP A 152 0.44 5.34 8.24
C ASP A 152 1.83 4.94 8.77
N LEU A 153 2.45 5.86 9.49
CA LEU A 153 3.80 5.79 10.05
C LEU A 153 3.78 5.30 11.50
N HIS A 154 4.64 4.32 11.80
CA HIS A 154 4.78 3.70 13.11
C HIS A 154 6.24 3.63 13.54
N ASN A 155 6.51 3.85 14.82
CA ASN A 155 7.84 3.60 15.38
C ASN A 155 7.92 2.12 15.77
N LEU A 156 8.83 1.38 15.13
CA LEU A 156 9.04 -0.04 15.39
C LEU A 156 10.41 -0.29 16.02
N SER A 157 10.45 -1.19 16.99
CA SER A 157 11.67 -1.71 17.58
C SER A 157 12.18 -2.92 16.78
N PRO A 158 13.45 -3.31 16.91
CA PRO A 158 13.89 -4.60 16.39
C PRO A 158 13.14 -5.75 17.06
N GLY A 159 12.79 -6.77 16.29
CA GLY A 159 12.11 -7.97 16.77
C GLY A 159 10.84 -8.30 16.00
N LYS A 160 10.06 -9.23 16.58
CA LYS A 160 8.82 -9.73 16.00
C LYS A 160 7.68 -8.74 16.23
N HIS A 161 6.93 -8.46 15.18
CA HIS A 161 5.71 -7.67 15.17
C HIS A 161 4.57 -8.44 14.51
N THR A 162 3.33 -8.05 14.81
CA THR A 162 2.14 -8.69 14.25
C THR A 162 1.21 -7.66 13.62
N LEU A 163 0.88 -7.87 12.34
CA LEU A 163 -0.18 -7.17 11.64
C LEU A 163 -1.44 -8.06 11.63
N ARG A 164 -2.50 -7.62 12.29
CA ARG A 164 -3.76 -8.36 12.43
C ARG A 164 -4.88 -7.63 11.70
N PHE A 165 -5.72 -8.38 10.99
CA PHE A 165 -6.96 -7.89 10.40
C PHE A 165 -8.13 -8.61 11.05
N GLU A 166 -9.06 -7.87 11.61
CA GLU A 166 -10.25 -8.38 12.29
C GLU A 166 -11.51 -7.97 11.54
N GLY A 167 -12.34 -8.95 11.20
CA GLY A 167 -13.62 -8.75 10.53
C GLY A 167 -14.57 -7.88 11.35
N LYS A 168 -15.27 -6.98 10.67
CA LYS A 168 -16.27 -6.07 11.24
C LYS A 168 -17.64 -6.21 10.57
N GLY A 169 -17.89 -7.38 9.96
CA GLY A 169 -19.15 -7.66 9.26
C GLY A 169 -19.08 -7.47 7.75
N ALA A 170 -20.27 -7.48 7.14
CA ALA A 170 -20.44 -7.32 5.70
C ALA A 170 -20.35 -5.84 5.32
N SER A 171 -19.95 -5.56 4.08
CA SER A 171 -20.11 -4.21 3.52
C SER A 171 -21.59 -3.85 3.48
N PRO A 172 -21.97 -2.58 3.71
CA PRO A 172 -23.33 -2.11 3.45
C PRO A 172 -23.72 -2.24 1.97
N ASN A 173 -22.74 -2.43 1.07
CA ASN A 173 -22.94 -2.59 -0.36
C ASN A 173 -22.98 -4.06 -0.83
N THR A 174 -22.80 -5.02 0.08
CA THR A 174 -22.83 -6.45 -0.26
C THR A 174 -24.20 -6.84 -0.81
N ARG A 175 -24.22 -7.68 -1.87
CA ARG A 175 -25.46 -8.18 -2.46
C ARG A 175 -26.18 -9.11 -1.49
N SER A 176 -27.49 -8.96 -1.36
CA SER A 176 -28.34 -9.80 -0.50
C SER A 176 -28.29 -11.31 -0.82
N MET A 177 -28.00 -11.66 -2.08
CA MET A 177 -27.89 -13.05 -2.55
C MET A 177 -26.46 -13.60 -2.53
N ALA A 178 -25.44 -12.78 -2.21
CA ALA A 178 -24.07 -13.26 -2.15
C ALA A 178 -23.84 -14.12 -0.89
N PRO A 179 -23.08 -15.22 -0.97
CA PRO A 179 -22.67 -15.95 0.23
C PRO A 179 -21.91 -15.02 1.19
N PRO A 180 -22.14 -15.11 2.51
CA PRO A 180 -21.43 -14.30 3.51
C PRO A 180 -20.00 -14.84 3.70
N ALA A 181 -19.17 -14.64 2.69
CA ALA A 181 -17.82 -15.20 2.60
C ALA A 181 -16.80 -14.48 3.51
N TYR A 182 -16.98 -13.16 3.67
CA TYR A 182 -16.08 -12.26 4.39
C TYR A 182 -14.61 -12.46 3.99
N TYR A 183 -14.37 -12.62 2.69
CA TYR A 183 -13.04 -12.92 2.15
C TYR A 183 -12.01 -11.86 2.56
N PHE A 184 -10.78 -12.32 2.81
CA PHE A 184 -9.61 -11.47 2.92
C PHE A 184 -8.46 -12.07 2.11
N GLY A 185 -7.78 -11.23 1.34
CA GLY A 185 -6.59 -11.59 0.59
C GLY A 185 -5.54 -10.50 0.72
N MET A 186 -4.28 -10.91 0.76
CA MET A 186 -3.11 -10.02 0.79
C MET A 186 -1.95 -10.69 0.04
N ASP A 187 -1.32 -9.94 -0.85
CA ASP A 187 -0.20 -10.44 -1.65
C ASP A 187 1.15 -10.11 -1.01
N TYR A 188 1.29 -8.88 -0.51
CA TYR A 188 2.52 -8.36 0.09
C TYR A 188 2.25 -7.55 1.34
N LEU A 189 3.10 -7.73 2.35
CA LEU A 189 3.40 -6.72 3.36
C LEU A 189 4.54 -5.85 2.84
N ILE A 190 4.39 -4.54 2.97
CA ILE A 190 5.31 -3.56 2.39
C ILE A 190 5.79 -2.64 3.51
N LEU A 191 7.10 -2.60 3.72
CA LEU A 191 7.71 -1.85 4.82
C LEU A 191 8.70 -0.83 4.25
N LEU A 192 8.46 0.45 4.50
CA LEU A 192 9.41 1.50 4.16
C LEU A 192 9.93 2.13 5.45
N ARG A 193 11.20 1.89 5.77
CA ARG A 193 11.89 2.60 6.85
C ARG A 193 12.25 3.98 6.36
N LEU A 194 11.71 5.02 6.97
CA LEU A 194 11.97 6.39 6.52
C LEU A 194 13.43 6.78 6.70
N GLU A 195 14.13 6.25 7.70
CA GLU A 195 15.57 6.47 7.88
C GLU A 195 16.45 5.92 6.75
N ASP A 196 15.92 5.04 5.89
CA ASP A 196 16.64 4.51 4.73
C ASP A 196 16.38 5.37 3.47
N MET A 197 15.47 6.34 3.53
CA MET A 197 15.25 7.30 2.45
C MET A 197 16.34 8.37 2.43
N GLU A 198 16.93 8.59 1.26
CA GLU A 198 17.85 9.72 1.05
C GLU A 198 17.16 11.05 1.38
N GLY A 199 17.88 11.94 2.07
CA GLY A 199 17.36 13.24 2.50
C GLY A 199 16.45 13.20 3.74
N TYR A 200 16.03 12.02 4.24
CA TYR A 200 15.23 11.94 5.46
C TYR A 200 16.02 12.45 6.68
N HIS A 201 15.37 13.33 7.46
CA HIS A 201 15.97 14.14 8.53
C HIS A 201 17.11 15.10 8.11
N GLU A 202 17.46 15.25 6.84
CA GLU A 202 18.59 16.12 6.45
C GLU A 202 18.31 17.59 6.80
N ALA A 203 17.12 18.10 6.44
CA ALA A 203 16.70 19.45 6.80
C ALA A 203 16.56 19.63 8.32
N LEU A 204 16.00 18.65 9.02
CA LEU A 204 15.86 18.67 10.49
C LEU A 204 17.24 18.70 11.18
N LYS A 205 18.21 17.91 10.70
CA LYS A 205 19.60 17.90 11.18
C LYS A 205 20.31 19.22 10.89
N LYS A 206 20.05 19.86 9.75
CA LYS A 206 20.58 21.21 9.43
C LYS A 206 20.01 22.28 10.36
N LEU A 207 18.72 22.19 10.70
CA LEU A 207 18.04 23.17 11.57
C LEU A 207 18.34 22.98 13.06
N SER A 208 18.51 21.74 13.54
CA SER A 208 18.82 21.42 14.94
C SER A 208 20.28 21.66 15.35
N LYS A 209 21.16 21.97 14.39
CA LYS A 209 22.56 22.37 14.61
C LYS A 209 22.74 23.88 14.82
N LYS A 210 21.66 24.65 14.88
CA LYS A 210 21.63 26.05 15.33
C LYS A 210 21.18 26.14 16.78
#